data_AF-A0AAV2QGF7-F1
#
_entry.id   AF-A0AAV2QGF7-F1
#
_cell.length_a   1.000
_cell.length_b   1.000
_cell.length_c   1.000
_cell.angle_alpha   90.00
_cell.angle_beta   90.00
_cell.angle_gamma   90.00
#
_symmetry.space_group_name_H-M   'P 1'
#
loop_
_entity.id
_entity.type
_entity.pdbx_description
1 polymer ?
#
loop_
_entity_poly.entity_id
_entity_poly.type
_entity_poly.pdbx_seq_one_letter_code
_entity_poly.pdbx_strand_id
1 'polypeptide(L)'
;LCVSVIFEIHKFYKLRSTYWNKYRLLRAGQLVLTLILIVPQPFDLCAAHYSIANDDIWEGGIIAHLLAWLHLINTLNQLPILTIFLPITRHFAATFCKVIFFILTIITAFAIAFHLLVIHQPGFSSMPNAFFRIVAWFRGDLGFDWLFIQQEEKYPLNYATLVK
;
A
#
# COMPACT_ATOMS: atom_id res chain seq x y z
N LEU A 1 26.80 3.42 3.62
CA LEU A 1 25.97 4.63 3.40
C LEU A 1 26.79 5.80 2.86
N CYS A 2 27.83 6.28 3.56
CA CYS A 2 28.62 7.41 3.08
C CYS A 2 29.25 7.17 1.70
N VAL A 3 29.85 5.99 1.49
CA VAL A 3 30.44 5.60 0.20
C VAL A 3 29.38 5.53 -0.91
N SER A 4 28.21 4.96 -0.63
CA SER A 4 27.11 4.87 -1.62
C SER A 4 26.55 6.25 -1.97
N VAL A 5 26.43 7.15 -0.98
CA VAL A 5 25.98 8.54 -1.18
C VAL A 5 26.99 9.33 -2.02
N ILE A 6 28.28 9.21 -1.75
CA ILE A 6 29.34 9.87 -2.52
C ILE A 6 29.33 9.42 -3.99
N PHE A 7 29.20 8.12 -4.24
CA PHE A 7 29.08 7.60 -5.60
C PHE A 7 27.80 8.06 -6.31
N GLU A 8 26.67 8.16 -5.59
CA GLU A 8 25.40 8.63 -6.15
C GLU A 8 25.47 10.13 -6.51
N ILE A 9 26.04 10.96 -5.64
CA ILE A 9 26.29 12.39 -5.86
C ILE A 9 27.22 12.58 -7.05
N HIS A 10 28.33 11.84 -7.11
CA HIS A 10 29.26 11.91 -8.24
C HIS A 10 28.60 11.53 -9.57
N LYS A 11 27.74 10.50 -9.57
CA LYS A 11 26.94 10.11 -10.73
C LYS A 11 25.87 11.14 -11.08
N PHE A 12 25.28 11.83 -10.10
CA PHE A 12 24.31 12.91 -10.29
C PHE A 12 24.93 14.08 -11.04
N TYR A 13 26.11 14.55 -10.58
CA TYR A 13 26.84 15.64 -11.24
C TYR A 13 27.25 15.29 -12.67
N LYS A 14 27.66 14.03 -12.92
CA LYS A 14 28.15 13.61 -14.23
C LYS A 14 27.04 13.40 -15.28
N LEU A 15 25.79 13.12 -14.88
CA LEU A 15 24.71 12.68 -15.79
C LEU A 15 23.44 13.56 -15.71
N ARG A 16 23.62 14.89 -15.62
CA ARG A 16 22.57 15.91 -15.40
C ARG A 16 21.34 15.81 -16.33
N SER A 17 21.49 15.33 -17.56
CA SER A 17 20.40 15.27 -18.55
C SER A 17 19.69 13.90 -18.64
N THR A 18 20.40 12.79 -18.41
CA THR A 18 19.84 11.42 -18.46
C THR A 18 19.31 10.95 -17.09
N TYR A 19 19.22 11.86 -16.12
CA TYR A 19 18.84 11.56 -14.74
C TYR A 19 17.39 11.03 -14.59
N TRP A 20 16.50 11.37 -15.54
CA TRP A 20 15.10 10.96 -15.58
C TRP A 20 14.85 9.47 -15.86
N ASN A 21 15.86 8.61 -15.74
CA ASN A 21 15.66 7.18 -15.83
C ASN A 21 14.99 6.67 -14.54
N LYS A 22 13.78 6.13 -14.66
CA LYS A 22 12.91 5.70 -13.55
C LYS A 22 13.59 4.78 -12.53
N TYR A 23 14.58 4.00 -12.95
CA TYR A 23 15.39 3.14 -12.09
C TYR A 23 16.26 3.92 -11.08
N ARG A 24 16.77 5.08 -11.50
CA ARG A 24 17.59 5.95 -10.64
C ARG A 24 16.72 6.74 -9.67
N LEU A 25 15.47 7.07 -10.04
CA LEU A 25 14.50 7.69 -9.13
C LEU A 25 14.13 6.78 -7.96
N LEU A 26 13.90 5.49 -8.20
CA LEU A 26 13.62 4.53 -7.12
C LEU A 26 14.80 4.39 -6.15
N ARG A 27 16.03 4.34 -6.68
CA ARG A 27 17.25 4.26 -5.87
C ARG A 27 17.52 5.54 -5.09
N ALA A 28 17.32 6.70 -5.72
CA ALA A 28 17.42 8.00 -5.06
C ALA A 28 16.35 8.16 -3.97
N GLY A 29 15.11 7.73 -4.22
CA GLY A 29 14.04 7.71 -3.23
C GLY A 29 14.37 6.84 -2.03
N GLN A 30 14.92 5.64 -2.24
CA GLN A 30 15.39 4.77 -1.18
C GLN A 30 16.53 5.41 -0.37
N LEU A 31 17.54 5.99 -1.04
CA LEU A 31 18.65 6.67 -0.37
C LEU A 31 18.17 7.88 0.45
N VAL A 32 17.27 8.68 -0.09
CA VAL A 32 16.66 9.82 0.61
C VAL A 32 15.87 9.36 1.83
N LEU A 33 15.06 8.31 1.72
CA LEU A 33 14.32 7.76 2.87
C LEU A 33 15.27 7.24 3.96
N THR A 34 16.32 6.50 3.58
CA THR A 34 17.31 6.00 4.55
C THR A 34 18.13 7.11 5.19
N LEU A 35 18.40 8.21 4.47
CA LEU A 35 19.13 9.35 4.99
C LEU A 35 18.27 10.17 5.96
N ILE A 36 16.99 10.37 5.63
CA ILE A 36 16.02 11.04 6.51
C ILE A 36 15.81 10.26 7.81
N LEU A 37 15.93 8.93 7.82
CA LEU A 37 15.78 8.11 9.03
C LEU A 37 17.03 8.09 9.93
N ILE A 38 18.23 8.23 9.35
CA ILE A 38 19.51 8.12 10.09
C ILE A 38 20.00 9.48 10.58
N VAL A 39 19.75 10.56 9.83
CA VAL A 39 20.18 11.93 10.16
C VAL A 39 19.61 12.46 11.49
N PRO A 40 18.37 12.14 11.92
CA PRO A 40 17.84 12.62 13.19
C PRO A 40 18.48 11.97 14.43
N GLN A 41 18.98 10.72 14.29
CA GLN A 41 19.43 9.90 15.42
C GLN A 41 20.56 10.54 16.27
N PRO A 42 21.57 11.22 15.72
CA PRO A 42 22.63 11.81 16.52
C PRO A 42 22.35 13.25 17.02
N PHE A 43 21.31 13.93 16.55
CA PHE A 43 21.06 15.34 16.91
C PHE A 43 20.12 15.51 18.12
N ASP A 44 19.40 14.46 18.51
CA ASP A 44 18.46 14.51 19.61
C ASP A 44 19.04 13.85 20.87
N LEU A 45 19.86 14.61 21.60
CA LEU A 45 20.54 14.17 22.82
C LEU A 45 19.54 13.71 23.92
N CYS A 46 18.28 14.18 23.88
CA CYS A 46 17.22 13.77 24.80
C CYS A 46 16.57 12.42 24.43
N ALA A 47 16.38 12.13 23.14
CA ALA A 47 15.81 10.86 22.69
C ALA A 47 16.78 9.68 22.91
N ALA A 48 18.09 9.94 22.85
CA ALA A 48 19.12 8.95 23.14
C ALA A 48 19.13 8.49 24.61
N HIS A 49 18.61 9.29 25.54
CA HIS A 49 18.60 8.96 26.97
C HIS A 49 17.31 8.25 27.42
N TYR A 50 16.17 8.52 26.76
CA TYR A 50 14.86 7.99 27.16
C TYR A 50 14.31 6.87 26.28
N SER A 51 14.97 6.52 25.16
CA SER A 51 14.51 5.46 24.24
C SER A 51 13.02 5.56 23.87
N ILE A 52 12.46 6.77 23.83
CA ILE A 52 11.11 7.00 23.33
C ILE A 52 11.22 6.94 21.82
N ALA A 53 10.96 5.77 21.26
CA ALA A 53 10.93 5.60 19.83
C ALA A 53 9.67 6.28 19.29
N ASN A 54 9.83 7.28 18.42
CA ASN A 54 8.70 7.84 17.69
C ASN A 54 8.20 6.79 16.70
N ASP A 55 6.91 6.45 16.77
CA ASP A 55 6.27 5.45 15.90
C ASP A 55 6.46 5.80 14.41
N ASP A 56 6.48 7.10 14.08
CA ASP A 56 6.72 7.62 12.73
C ASP A 56 8.05 7.13 12.11
N ILE A 57 9.09 6.95 12.94
CA ILE A 57 10.41 6.49 12.49
C ILE A 57 10.36 5.00 12.13
N TRP A 58 9.61 4.20 12.90
CA TRP A 58 9.44 2.78 12.62
C TRP A 58 8.62 2.55 11.36
N GLU A 59 7.54 3.30 11.18
CA GLU A 59 6.75 3.27 9.94
C GLU A 59 7.61 3.61 8.73
N GLY A 60 8.41 4.69 8.82
CA GLY A 60 9.36 5.07 7.78
C GLY A 60 10.42 4.01 7.50
N GLY A 61 10.94 3.34 8.54
CA GLY A 61 11.89 2.24 8.43
C GLY A 61 11.34 1.04 7.67
N ILE A 62 10.09 0.66 7.94
CA ILE A 62 9.40 -0.41 7.22
C ILE A 62 9.23 -0.06 5.75
N ILE A 63 8.85 1.17 5.44
CA ILE A 63 8.70 1.65 4.05
C ILE A 63 10.06 1.64 3.32
N ALA A 64 11.13 2.12 3.96
CA ALA A 64 12.49 2.06 3.41
C ALA A 64 12.92 0.62 3.11
N HIS A 65 12.61 -0.31 4.02
CA HIS A 65 12.94 -1.72 3.84
C HIS A 65 12.17 -2.34 2.68
N LEU A 66 10.85 -2.08 2.58
CA LEU A 66 10.03 -2.53 1.45
C LEU A 66 10.56 -1.98 0.11
N LEU A 67 10.96 -0.71 0.09
CA LEU A 67 11.50 -0.06 -1.11
C LEU A 67 12.86 -0.67 -1.51
N ALA A 68 13.67 -1.09 -0.54
CA ALA A 68 14.92 -1.81 -0.79
C ALA A 68 14.69 -3.16 -1.47
N TRP A 69 13.68 -3.93 -1.03
CA TRP A 69 13.29 -5.18 -1.68
C TRP A 69 12.77 -4.96 -3.10
N LEU A 70 11.96 -3.92 -3.33
CA LEU A 70 11.50 -3.55 -4.68
C LEU A 70 12.67 -3.14 -5.59
N HIS A 71 13.66 -2.41 -5.05
CA HIS A 71 14.88 -2.07 -5.79
C HIS A 71 15.70 -3.32 -6.15
N LEU A 72 15.77 -4.30 -5.25
CA LEU A 72 16.44 -5.58 -5.49
C LEU A 72 15.76 -6.34 -6.63
N ILE A 73 14.43 -6.52 -6.58
CA ILE A 73 13.66 -7.21 -7.64
C ILE A 73 13.90 -6.55 -9.00
N ASN A 74 13.94 -5.23 -9.04
CA ASN A 74 14.17 -4.48 -10.27
C ASN A 74 15.61 -4.63 -10.80
N THR A 75 16.58 -4.79 -9.91
CA THR A 75 17.98 -5.07 -10.26
C THR A 75 18.12 -6.51 -10.78
N LEU A 76 17.43 -7.47 -10.15
CA LEU A 76 17.38 -8.85 -10.61
C LEU A 76 16.74 -8.97 -12.00
N ASN A 77 15.73 -8.15 -12.31
CA ASN A 77 15.10 -8.14 -13.63
C ASN A 77 16.01 -7.59 -14.76
N GLN A 78 17.12 -6.94 -14.43
CA GLN A 78 18.14 -6.54 -15.42
C GLN A 78 19.09 -7.70 -15.76
N LEU A 79 19.13 -8.75 -14.95
CA LEU A 79 19.93 -9.94 -15.24
C LEU A 79 19.21 -10.77 -16.30
N PRO A 80 19.81 -10.97 -17.49
CA PRO A 80 19.13 -11.61 -18.64
C PRO A 80 18.67 -13.05 -18.34
N ILE A 81 19.28 -13.71 -17.36
CA ILE A 81 18.92 -15.06 -16.91
C ILE A 81 17.59 -15.07 -16.13
N LEU A 82 17.31 -14.01 -15.37
CA LEU A 82 16.12 -13.90 -14.52
C LEU A 82 14.97 -13.17 -15.22
N THR A 83 15.25 -12.34 -16.22
CA THR A 83 14.25 -11.60 -17.01
C THR A 83 13.25 -12.52 -17.70
N ILE A 84 13.64 -13.76 -18.05
CA ILE A 84 12.76 -14.76 -18.68
C ILE A 84 11.65 -15.21 -17.72
N PHE A 85 11.94 -15.29 -16.42
CA PHE A 85 10.98 -15.71 -15.39
C PHE A 85 10.18 -14.55 -14.81
N LEU A 86 10.71 -13.33 -14.91
CA LEU A 86 10.07 -12.10 -14.43
C LEU A 86 9.85 -11.11 -15.58
N PRO A 87 9.08 -11.46 -16.64
CA PRO A 87 8.79 -10.53 -17.73
C PRO A 87 7.75 -9.49 -17.27
N ILE A 88 8.04 -8.73 -16.21
CA ILE A 88 7.43 -7.43 -15.96
C ILE A 88 8.07 -6.48 -16.98
N THR A 89 7.69 -6.69 -18.25
CA THR A 89 7.96 -5.71 -19.27
C THR A 89 7.22 -4.44 -18.86
N ARG A 90 7.89 -3.29 -18.95
CA ARG A 90 7.30 -1.98 -18.59
C ARG A 90 5.96 -1.74 -19.28
N HIS A 91 5.83 -2.27 -20.51
CA HIS A 91 4.61 -2.23 -21.28
C HIS A 91 3.49 -3.03 -20.59
N PHE A 92 3.77 -4.25 -20.14
CA PHE A 92 2.81 -5.06 -19.37
C PHE A 92 2.39 -4.35 -18.09
N ALA A 93 3.33 -3.81 -17.31
CA ALA A 93 3.02 -3.07 -16.09
C ALA A 93 2.13 -1.84 -16.34
N ALA A 94 2.41 -1.08 -17.40
CA ALA A 94 1.60 0.10 -17.77
C ALA A 94 0.17 -0.29 -18.18
N THR A 95 0.02 -1.34 -18.97
CA THR A 95 -1.29 -1.86 -19.37
C THR A 95 -2.04 -2.43 -18.16
N PHE A 96 -1.35 -3.14 -17.28
CA PHE A 96 -1.92 -3.65 -16.04
C PHE A 96 -2.40 -2.52 -15.12
N CYS A 97 -1.63 -1.44 -14.97
CA CYS A 97 -2.08 -0.26 -14.22
C CYS A 97 -3.35 0.38 -14.81
N LYS A 98 -3.49 0.44 -16.14
CA LYS A 98 -4.72 0.93 -16.77
C LYS A 98 -5.93 0.06 -16.41
N VAL A 99 -5.75 -1.26 -16.42
CA VAL A 99 -6.80 -2.22 -16.03
C VAL A 99 -7.15 -2.07 -14.55
N ILE A 100 -6.15 -1.96 -13.66
CA ILE A 100 -6.39 -1.69 -12.23
C ILE A 100 -7.18 -0.40 -12.05
N PHE A 101 -6.81 0.67 -12.74
CA PHE A 101 -7.51 1.96 -12.62
C PHE A 101 -8.99 1.85 -13.01
N PHE A 102 -9.29 1.11 -14.08
CA PHE A 102 -10.66 0.83 -14.48
C PHE A 102 -11.42 0.02 -13.40
N ILE A 103 -10.81 -1.02 -12.85
CA ILE A 103 -11.38 -1.83 -11.76
C ILE A 103 -11.63 -0.96 -10.51
N LEU A 104 -10.68 -0.10 -10.14
CA LEU A 104 -10.84 0.80 -9.00
C LEU A 104 -12.02 1.75 -9.18
N THR A 105 -12.22 2.27 -10.40
CA THR A 105 -13.39 3.13 -10.72
C THR A 105 -14.70 2.38 -10.47
N ILE A 106 -14.78 1.11 -10.90
CA ILE A 106 -15.93 0.25 -10.65
C ILE A 106 -16.12 0.02 -9.14
N ILE A 107 -15.07 -0.35 -8.42
CA ILE A 107 -15.10 -0.57 -6.97
C ILE A 107 -15.59 0.69 -6.24
N THR A 108 -15.12 1.88 -6.64
CA THR A 108 -15.58 3.14 -6.03
C THR A 108 -17.06 3.41 -6.31
N ALA A 109 -17.54 3.13 -7.52
CA ALA A 109 -18.95 3.30 -7.86
C ALA A 109 -19.85 2.38 -7.01
N PHE A 110 -19.44 1.11 -6.86
CA PHE A 110 -20.11 0.18 -5.96
C PHE A 110 -20.00 0.63 -4.49
N ALA A 111 -18.87 1.19 -4.06
CA ALA A 111 -18.69 1.67 -2.68
C ALA A 111 -19.68 2.77 -2.33
N ILE A 112 -19.90 3.72 -3.23
CA ILE A 112 -20.89 4.77 -3.06
C ILE A 112 -22.30 4.16 -3.02
N ALA A 113 -22.62 3.26 -3.95
CA ALA A 113 -23.94 2.66 -4.03
C ALA A 113 -24.30 1.87 -2.75
N PHE A 114 -23.38 1.03 -2.25
CA PHE A 114 -23.60 0.25 -1.04
C PHE A 114 -23.54 1.09 0.25
N HIS A 115 -22.72 2.14 0.28
CA HIS A 115 -22.72 3.09 1.40
C HIS A 115 -24.09 3.75 1.57
N LEU A 116 -24.72 4.18 0.46
CA LEU A 116 -26.06 4.77 0.48
C LEU A 116 -27.15 3.72 0.79
N LEU A 117 -27.03 2.51 0.24
CA LEU A 117 -28.04 1.47 0.39
C LEU A 117 -28.05 0.86 1.80
N VAL A 118 -26.88 0.73 2.44
CA VAL A 118 -26.69 -0.04 3.67
C VAL A 118 -26.03 0.81 4.77
N ILE A 119 -26.42 2.08 4.86
CA ILE A 119 -25.80 3.06 5.76
C ILE A 119 -25.85 2.67 7.24
N HIS A 120 -26.82 1.85 7.64
CA HIS A 120 -27.03 1.43 9.02
C HIS A 120 -26.14 0.25 9.46
N GLN A 121 -25.38 -0.36 8.55
CA GLN A 121 -24.46 -1.45 8.89
C GLN A 121 -23.07 -0.90 9.25
N PRO A 122 -22.40 -1.43 10.29
CA PRO A 122 -21.13 -0.90 10.78
C PRO A 122 -20.02 -0.95 9.71
N GLY A 123 -20.07 -1.95 8.82
CA GLY A 123 -19.14 -2.11 7.70
C GLY A 123 -19.27 -1.04 6.60
N PHE A 124 -20.38 -0.31 6.56
CA PHE A 124 -20.68 0.71 5.56
C PHE A 124 -20.94 2.08 6.19
N SER A 125 -20.60 2.27 7.47
CA SER A 125 -20.83 3.52 8.20
C SER A 125 -20.01 4.70 7.65
N SER A 126 -18.83 4.43 7.09
CA SER A 126 -17.95 5.43 6.48
C SER A 126 -17.55 5.04 5.07
N MET A 127 -17.36 6.03 4.20
CA MET A 127 -16.98 5.82 2.80
C MET A 127 -15.66 5.02 2.64
N PRO A 128 -14.60 5.26 3.43
CA PRO A 128 -13.38 4.44 3.37
C PRO A 128 -13.61 2.99 3.78
N ASN A 129 -14.43 2.76 4.81
CA ASN A 129 -14.75 1.40 5.26
C ASN A 129 -15.55 0.65 4.20
N ALA A 130 -16.55 1.30 3.58
CA ALA A 130 -17.32 0.76 2.47
C ALA A 130 -16.42 0.37 1.28
N PHE A 131 -15.42 1.20 0.96
CA PHE A 131 -14.47 0.91 -0.10
C PHE A 131 -13.65 -0.35 0.19
N PHE A 132 -13.04 -0.46 1.38
CA PHE A 132 -12.28 -1.66 1.76
C PHE A 132 -13.17 -2.91 1.81
N ARG A 133 -14.42 -2.75 2.25
CA ARG A 133 -15.42 -3.83 2.26
C ARG A 133 -15.65 -4.39 0.86
N ILE A 134 -15.79 -3.52 -0.13
CA ILE A 134 -16.03 -3.94 -1.51
C ILE A 134 -14.77 -4.49 -2.17
N VAL A 135 -13.59 -4.01 -1.80
CA VAL A 135 -12.33 -4.65 -2.21
C VAL A 135 -12.25 -6.08 -1.67
N ALA A 136 -12.66 -6.32 -0.41
CA ALA A 136 -12.73 -7.65 0.18
C ALA A 136 -13.77 -8.52 -0.57
N TRP A 137 -14.95 -7.99 -0.87
CA TRP A 137 -15.97 -8.67 -1.67
C TRP A 137 -15.48 -9.00 -3.09
N PHE A 138 -14.75 -8.09 -3.73
CA PHE A 138 -14.13 -8.31 -5.04
C PHE A 138 -13.08 -9.42 -5.00
N ARG A 139 -12.39 -9.60 -3.86
CA ARG A 139 -11.48 -10.73 -3.61
C ARG A 139 -12.23 -12.06 -3.35
N GLY A 140 -13.54 -12.01 -3.13
CA GLY A 140 -14.38 -13.16 -2.79
C GLY A 140 -14.59 -13.37 -1.29
N ASP A 141 -14.06 -12.47 -0.45
CA ASP A 141 -14.35 -12.47 0.98
C ASP A 141 -15.66 -11.74 1.23
N LEU A 142 -16.78 -12.43 1.04
CA LEU A 142 -18.12 -11.86 1.14
C LEU A 142 -18.53 -11.58 2.60
N GLY A 143 -17.90 -12.26 3.57
CA GLY A 143 -18.21 -12.10 4.99
C GLY A 143 -19.71 -12.23 5.29
N PHE A 144 -20.35 -13.29 4.78
CA PHE A 144 -21.79 -13.53 4.94
C PHE A 144 -22.25 -13.50 6.40
N ASP A 145 -21.37 -13.89 7.33
CA ASP A 145 -21.68 -14.05 8.75
C ASP A 145 -22.08 -12.75 9.45
N TRP A 146 -21.50 -11.60 9.07
CA TRP A 146 -21.83 -10.32 9.72
C TRP A 146 -22.95 -9.56 9.00
N LEU A 147 -23.24 -9.88 7.74
CA LEU A 147 -24.30 -9.22 6.96
C LEU A 147 -25.69 -9.73 7.31
N PHE A 148 -25.82 -11.05 7.45
CA PHE A 148 -27.13 -11.70 7.51
C PHE A 148 -27.44 -12.30 8.88
N ILE A 149 -26.44 -12.79 9.63
CA ILE A 149 -26.68 -13.46 10.92
C ILE A 149 -27.00 -12.45 12.03
N GLN A 150 -26.39 -11.27 12.04
CA GLN A 150 -26.70 -10.23 13.04
C GLN A 150 -28.03 -9.51 12.81
N GLN A 151 -28.63 -9.63 11.63
CA GLN A 151 -29.92 -9.02 11.32
C GLN A 151 -31.10 -9.85 11.87
N GLU A 152 -30.90 -11.16 12.05
CA GLU A 152 -31.89 -12.08 12.64
C GLU A 152 -32.09 -11.84 14.16
N GLU A 153 -31.07 -11.39 14.89
CA GLU A 153 -31.21 -11.11 16.34
C GLU A 153 -32.08 -9.88 16.66
N LYS A 154 -32.29 -8.97 15.69
CA LYS A 154 -33.04 -7.72 15.94
C LYS A 154 -34.55 -7.86 15.78
N TYR A 155 -35.02 -8.98 15.23
CA TYR A 155 -36.44 -9.32 15.18
C TYR A 155 -36.60 -10.76 15.67
N PRO A 156 -36.91 -10.99 16.96
CA PRO A 156 -37.40 -12.29 17.38
C PRO A 156 -38.72 -12.52 16.63
N LEU A 157 -38.67 -13.18 15.49
CA LEU A 157 -39.84 -13.74 14.83
C LEU A 157 -40.37 -14.80 15.77
N ASN A 158 -41.28 -14.36 16.64
CA ASN A 158 -42.04 -15.20 17.53
C ASN A 158 -43.04 -15.96 16.64
N TYR A 159 -42.58 -17.04 16.01
CA TYR A 159 -43.40 -17.93 15.18
C TYR A 159 -44.54 -18.60 15.99
N ALA A 160 -44.56 -18.42 17.31
CA ALA A 160 -45.60 -18.90 18.21
C ALA A 160 -46.92 -18.08 18.19
N THR A 161 -46.98 -16.91 17.54
CA THR A 161 -48.20 -16.06 17.54
C THR A 161 -48.99 -16.04 16.24
N LEU A 162 -48.58 -16.77 15.20
CA LEU A 162 -49.33 -16.86 13.92
C LEU A 162 -50.17 -18.15 13.80
N VAL A 163 -50.22 -18.97 14.86
CA VAL A 163 -51.13 -20.12 14.97
C VAL A 163 -52.00 -19.92 16.21
N LYS A 164 -53.01 -19.06 16.09
CA LYS A 164 -54.21 -19.06 16.93
C LYS A 164 -55.41 -18.73 16.08
#